data_AF-A0A218P1N5-F1
#
_entry.id   AF-A0A218P1N5-F1
#
_cell.length_a   1.000
_cell.length_b   1.000
_cell.length_c   1.000
_cell.angle_alpha   90.00
_cell.angle_beta   90.00
_cell.angle_gamma   90.00
#
_symmetry.space_group_name_H-M   'P 1'
#
loop_
_entity.id
_entity.type
_entity.pdbx_description
1 polymer ?
#
loop_
_entity_poly.entity_id
_entity_poly.type
_entity_poly.pdbx_seq_one_letter_code
_entity_poly.pdbx_strand_id
1 'polypeptide(L)'
;MRIIPLASESLGVRSLATFVEAGGIRVLIDPGVALGPKRYGLPPAGVELETLRRMRRKLQGYARRADVVTVSHYHYDHHTPFFEGLYESSSEEFAREIYAGKLLFVKHPRENINFSQRKRAWAFLKRAGPIARGIEFADGRSFDLGGVTLEASPAVPHGREGSKLGFVVMVLIDDGSRRLIHASDIQLLNRRSVEWIIDKVPDVLITGGPPTYLGKRAEGSWETGIKNLNEIIRETNAEIILDHHIVRDRRYPEFFEGLEKRPETFAGYLKVEDRPLEAYRRELHDMERGKGVELPFRLR
;
A
#
# COMPACT_ATOMS: atom_id res chain seq x y z
N MET A 1 -0.14 16.69 -11.75
CA MET A 1 -0.50 15.73 -10.67
C MET A 1 0.08 16.10 -9.30
N ARG A 2 -0.72 15.99 -8.23
CA ARG A 2 -0.31 16.11 -6.81
C ARG A 2 -0.50 14.78 -6.09
N ILE A 3 0.56 14.28 -5.45
CA ILE A 3 0.60 12.99 -4.74
C ILE A 3 0.66 13.25 -3.23
N ILE A 4 -0.21 12.60 -2.47
CA ILE A 4 -0.33 12.80 -1.02
C ILE A 4 -0.32 11.43 -0.32
N PRO A 5 0.84 10.99 0.17
CA PRO A 5 0.93 9.81 1.03
C PRO A 5 0.07 9.95 2.29
N LEU A 6 -0.80 8.96 2.55
CA LEU A 6 -1.72 9.02 3.68
C LEU A 6 -1.22 8.21 4.86
N ALA A 7 -0.91 6.94 4.64
CA ALA A 7 -0.52 5.99 5.65
C ALA A 7 0.38 4.91 5.05
N SER A 8 1.38 4.49 5.83
CA SER A 8 2.29 3.38 5.52
C SER A 8 3.15 3.04 6.73
N GLU A 9 4.04 2.07 6.56
CA GLU A 9 4.94 1.55 7.58
C GLU A 9 5.88 2.62 8.10
N SER A 10 6.44 3.44 7.22
CA SER A 10 7.24 4.60 7.63
C SER A 10 6.44 5.63 8.43
N LEU A 11 5.10 5.60 8.36
CA LEU A 11 4.19 6.42 9.18
C LEU A 11 3.61 5.66 10.39
N GLY A 12 4.04 4.41 10.63
CA GLY A 12 3.76 3.63 11.83
C GLY A 12 2.58 2.67 11.75
N VAL A 13 2.03 2.39 10.57
CA VAL A 13 0.93 1.42 10.38
C VAL A 13 1.15 0.59 9.12
N ARG A 14 0.51 -0.57 8.99
CA ARG A 14 0.49 -1.30 7.72
C ARG A 14 -0.45 -0.62 6.75
N SER A 15 0.09 -0.09 5.64
CA SER A 15 -0.71 0.55 4.60
C SER A 15 0.15 0.92 3.40
N LEU A 16 -0.49 1.19 2.27
CA LEU A 16 0.12 1.96 1.20
C LEU A 16 -0.90 2.96 0.64
N ALA A 17 -1.74 3.52 1.51
CA ALA A 17 -2.84 4.39 1.11
C ALA A 17 -2.31 5.74 0.58
N THR A 18 -2.74 6.09 -0.63
CA THR A 18 -2.29 7.32 -1.32
C THR A 18 -3.47 8.07 -1.87
N PHE A 19 -3.47 9.39 -1.72
CA PHE A 19 -4.42 10.26 -2.39
C PHE A 19 -3.74 11.02 -3.52
N VAL A 20 -4.37 11.05 -4.68
CA VAL A 20 -3.83 11.67 -5.90
C VAL A 20 -4.84 12.64 -6.45
N GLU A 21 -4.38 13.83 -6.79
CA GLU A 21 -5.15 14.79 -7.57
C GLU A 21 -4.51 14.97 -8.94
N ALA A 22 -5.28 14.67 -9.98
CA ALA A 22 -4.83 14.61 -11.37
C ALA A 22 -5.97 15.13 -12.25
N GLY A 23 -5.70 16.12 -13.12
CA GLY A 23 -6.69 16.66 -14.07
C GLY A 23 -8.07 17.02 -13.47
N GLY A 24 -8.13 17.47 -12.21
CA GLY A 24 -9.39 17.79 -11.52
C GLY A 24 -10.11 16.60 -10.87
N ILE A 25 -9.63 15.37 -11.07
CA ILE A 25 -10.12 14.15 -10.41
C ILE A 25 -9.31 13.85 -9.16
N ARG A 26 -9.99 13.40 -8.10
CA ARG A 26 -9.40 13.00 -6.82
C ARG A 26 -9.52 11.49 -6.63
N VAL A 27 -8.39 10.79 -6.73
CA VAL A 27 -8.30 9.33 -6.63
C VAL A 27 -7.73 8.94 -5.27
N LEU A 28 -8.45 8.10 -4.53
CA LEU A 28 -7.96 7.48 -3.30
C LEU A 28 -7.58 6.02 -3.57
N ILE A 29 -6.29 5.73 -3.49
CA ILE A 29 -5.72 4.41 -3.79
C ILE A 29 -5.55 3.63 -2.49
N ASP A 30 -6.00 2.38 -2.51
CA ASP A 30 -5.84 1.39 -1.44
C ASP A 30 -6.15 1.94 -0.03
N PRO A 31 -7.40 2.36 0.25
CA PRO A 31 -7.75 3.00 1.52
C PRO A 31 -7.87 2.00 2.68
N GLY A 32 -6.83 1.21 2.95
CA GLY A 32 -6.71 0.37 4.13
C GLY A 32 -5.67 0.93 5.10
N VAL A 33 -5.88 0.70 6.39
CA VAL A 33 -4.86 0.86 7.43
C VAL A 33 -5.00 -0.31 8.38
N ALA A 34 -3.89 -0.90 8.79
CA ALA A 34 -3.93 -2.00 9.73
C ALA A 34 -2.71 -2.06 10.65
N LEU A 35 -2.77 -2.94 11.64
CA LEU A 35 -1.65 -3.38 12.45
C LEU A 35 -1.55 -4.90 12.42
N GLY A 36 -0.33 -5.42 12.55
CA GLY A 36 -0.14 -6.85 12.78
C GLY A 36 -0.69 -7.27 14.14
N PRO A 37 -1.66 -8.19 14.24
CA PRO A 37 -2.20 -8.63 15.53
C PRO A 37 -1.13 -9.22 16.46
N LYS A 38 -0.08 -9.81 15.89
CA LYS A 38 1.05 -10.37 16.63
C LYS A 38 2.35 -10.23 15.84
N ARG A 39 3.38 -9.67 16.47
CA ARG A 39 4.75 -9.55 15.95
C ARG A 39 5.74 -9.76 17.11
N TYR A 40 6.79 -10.55 16.89
CA TYR A 40 7.72 -10.97 17.96
C TYR A 40 7.05 -11.62 19.18
N GLY A 41 5.86 -12.20 18.99
CA GLY A 41 5.07 -12.75 20.10
C GLY A 41 4.18 -11.74 20.82
N LEU A 42 4.24 -10.46 20.47
CA LEU A 42 3.60 -9.34 21.17
C LEU A 42 2.42 -8.73 20.37
N PRO A 43 1.35 -8.29 21.05
CA PRO A 43 0.29 -7.49 20.43
C PRO A 43 0.80 -6.06 20.12
N PRO A 44 0.11 -5.28 19.29
CA PRO A 44 0.47 -3.89 19.08
C PRO A 44 0.59 -3.10 20.40
N ALA A 45 1.63 -2.27 20.50
CA ALA A 45 1.82 -1.35 21.62
C ALA A 45 0.78 -0.20 21.57
N GLY A 46 0.63 0.53 22.68
CA GLY A 46 -0.30 1.65 22.80
C GLY A 46 -0.07 2.73 21.74
N VAL A 47 1.20 3.07 21.45
CA VAL A 47 1.54 4.06 20.40
C VAL A 47 1.19 3.58 18.99
N GLU A 48 1.23 2.26 18.73
CA GLU A 48 0.78 1.69 17.46
C GLU A 48 -0.74 1.86 17.30
N LEU A 49 -1.50 1.55 18.35
CA LEU A 49 -2.97 1.72 18.37
C LEU A 49 -3.39 3.18 18.22
N GLU A 50 -2.69 4.10 18.87
CA GLU A 50 -2.91 5.54 18.72
C GLU A 50 -2.62 6.00 17.28
N THR A 51 -1.49 5.56 16.73
CA THR A 51 -1.07 5.89 15.36
C THR A 51 -2.05 5.35 14.34
N LEU A 52 -2.57 4.13 14.53
CA LEU A 52 -3.64 3.55 13.71
C LEU A 52 -4.88 4.45 13.66
N ARG A 53 -5.37 4.89 14.82
CA ARG A 53 -6.53 5.81 14.89
C ARG A 53 -6.25 7.17 14.24
N ARG A 54 -5.03 7.69 14.38
CA ARG A 54 -4.59 8.93 13.73
C ARG A 54 -4.59 8.79 12.20
N MET A 55 -4.02 7.71 11.68
CA MET A 55 -3.96 7.44 10.24
C MET A 55 -5.35 7.16 9.64
N ARG A 56 -6.22 6.44 10.37
CA ARG A 56 -7.62 6.27 10.00
C ARG A 56 -8.33 7.61 9.83
N ARG A 57 -8.23 8.52 10.81
CA ARG A 57 -8.84 9.86 10.74
C ARG A 57 -8.32 10.68 9.56
N LYS A 58 -6.99 10.67 9.33
CA LYS A 58 -6.37 11.32 8.17
C LYS A 58 -6.97 10.76 6.87
N LEU A 59 -7.00 9.44 6.72
CA LEU A 59 -7.56 8.76 5.55
C LEU A 59 -9.03 9.14 5.32
N GLN A 60 -9.88 9.13 6.35
CA GLN A 60 -11.29 9.53 6.23
C GLN A 60 -11.45 10.99 5.75
N GLY A 61 -10.60 11.90 6.24
CA GLY A 61 -10.57 13.29 5.77
C GLY A 61 -10.36 13.41 4.26
N TYR A 62 -9.45 12.61 3.70
CA TYR A 62 -9.21 12.55 2.25
C TYR A 62 -10.28 11.76 1.51
N ALA A 63 -10.84 10.72 2.12
CA ALA A 63 -11.91 9.92 1.51
C ALA A 63 -13.17 10.75 1.24
N ARG A 64 -13.53 11.69 2.12
CA ARG A 64 -14.65 12.63 1.88
C ARG A 64 -14.43 13.51 0.64
N ARG A 65 -13.18 13.74 0.24
CA ARG A 65 -12.80 14.53 -0.94
C ARG A 65 -12.66 13.68 -2.20
N ALA A 66 -12.57 12.36 -2.09
CA ALA A 66 -12.30 11.49 -3.23
C ALA A 66 -13.52 11.33 -4.13
N ASP A 67 -13.31 11.37 -5.44
CA ASP A 67 -14.30 11.06 -6.48
C ASP A 67 -14.25 9.58 -6.88
N VAL A 68 -13.03 9.03 -6.84
CA VAL A 68 -12.70 7.67 -7.27
C VAL A 68 -11.92 6.97 -6.16
N VAL A 69 -12.16 5.68 -5.98
CA VAL A 69 -11.39 4.82 -5.08
C VAL A 69 -10.88 3.60 -5.83
N THR A 70 -9.63 3.21 -5.58
CA THR A 70 -9.09 1.95 -6.11
C THR A 70 -8.79 0.96 -5.00
N VAL A 71 -8.94 -0.33 -5.32
CA VAL A 71 -8.56 -1.45 -4.44
C VAL A 71 -7.76 -2.46 -5.25
N SER A 72 -6.45 -2.44 -5.06
CA SER A 72 -5.48 -3.30 -5.75
C SER A 72 -5.65 -4.79 -5.43
N HIS A 73 -6.03 -5.09 -4.19
CA HIS A 73 -6.24 -6.44 -3.67
C HIS A 73 -6.94 -6.41 -2.30
N TYR A 74 -7.33 -7.57 -1.79
CA TYR A 74 -8.26 -7.65 -0.66
C TYR A 74 -7.59 -7.88 0.71
N HIS A 75 -6.35 -7.45 0.91
CA HIS A 75 -5.76 -7.37 2.25
C HIS A 75 -6.26 -6.11 3.00
N TYR A 76 -6.45 -6.19 4.32
CA TYR A 76 -7.11 -5.13 5.09
C TYR A 76 -6.24 -3.88 5.32
N ASP A 77 -4.93 -3.98 5.07
CA ASP A 77 -4.02 -2.85 4.93
C ASP A 77 -4.16 -2.13 3.58
N HIS A 78 -4.98 -2.63 2.65
CA HIS A 78 -5.23 -2.03 1.33
C HIS A 78 -6.71 -1.71 1.04
N HIS A 79 -7.65 -2.22 1.85
CA HIS A 79 -9.04 -1.76 1.83
C HIS A 79 -9.64 -1.74 3.23
N THR A 80 -10.61 -0.86 3.45
CA THR A 80 -11.33 -0.78 4.72
C THR A 80 -12.52 -1.74 4.70
N PRO A 81 -12.55 -2.77 5.56
CA PRO A 81 -13.66 -3.71 5.59
C PRO A 81 -14.90 -3.12 6.31
N PHE A 82 -16.07 -3.68 6.03
CA PHE A 82 -17.36 -3.31 6.64
C PHE A 82 -17.65 -4.06 7.95
N PHE A 83 -16.64 -4.28 8.80
CA PHE A 83 -16.81 -4.89 10.12
C PHE A 83 -15.99 -4.14 11.17
N GLU A 84 -16.39 -4.30 12.43
CA GLU A 84 -15.66 -3.76 13.59
C GLU A 84 -14.31 -4.47 13.74
N GLY A 85 -13.24 -3.76 13.38
CA GLY A 85 -11.87 -4.28 13.37
C GLY A 85 -10.97 -3.46 14.26
N LEU A 86 -10.49 -4.06 15.35
CA LEU A 86 -9.55 -3.38 16.25
C LEU A 86 -8.23 -3.06 15.55
N TYR A 87 -7.69 -4.01 14.78
CA TYR A 87 -6.38 -3.87 14.14
C TYR A 87 -6.47 -3.20 12.78
N GLU A 88 -7.64 -3.18 12.16
CA GLU A 88 -7.94 -2.52 10.89
C GLU A 88 -8.49 -1.09 11.10
N SER A 89 -8.78 -0.75 12.37
CA SER A 89 -9.49 0.47 12.77
C SER A 89 -10.67 0.74 11.84
N SER A 90 -11.52 -0.27 11.67
CA SER A 90 -12.63 -0.29 10.71
C SER A 90 -13.96 -0.43 11.41
N SER A 91 -15.00 0.10 10.78
CA SER A 91 -16.41 -0.05 11.12
C SER A 91 -17.24 0.02 9.84
N GLU A 92 -18.52 -0.35 9.90
CA GLU A 92 -19.42 -0.15 8.76
C GLU A 92 -19.52 1.34 8.39
N GLU A 93 -19.58 2.24 9.38
CA GLU A 93 -19.62 3.68 9.17
C GLU A 93 -18.39 4.19 8.41
N PHE A 94 -17.19 3.80 8.84
CA PHE A 94 -15.94 4.23 8.21
C PHE A 94 -15.84 3.74 6.77
N ALA A 95 -16.25 2.50 6.51
CA ALA A 95 -16.30 1.97 5.16
C ALA A 95 -17.32 2.75 4.30
N ARG A 96 -18.50 3.10 4.83
CA ARG A 96 -19.47 3.93 4.10
C ARG A 96 -18.91 5.31 3.76
N GLU A 97 -18.21 5.97 4.67
CA GLU A 97 -17.55 7.26 4.37
C GLU A 97 -16.53 7.14 3.22
N ILE A 98 -15.88 5.98 3.10
CA ILE A 98 -14.87 5.75 2.08
C ILE A 98 -15.48 5.40 0.73
N TYR A 99 -16.57 4.62 0.67
CA TYR A 99 -17.04 4.03 -0.59
C TYR A 99 -18.37 4.60 -1.11
N ALA A 100 -19.20 5.21 -0.26
CA ALA A 100 -20.53 5.67 -0.66
C ALA A 100 -20.46 6.81 -1.70
N GLY A 101 -21.26 6.68 -2.75
CA GLY A 101 -21.36 7.68 -3.83
C GLY A 101 -20.13 7.80 -4.73
N LYS A 102 -19.14 6.91 -4.59
CA LYS A 102 -17.88 6.96 -5.37
C LYS A 102 -17.84 5.92 -6.47
N LEU A 103 -17.05 6.18 -7.50
CA LEU A 103 -16.71 5.17 -8.50
C LEU A 103 -15.55 4.32 -7.99
N LEU A 104 -15.72 3.00 -7.99
CA LEU A 104 -14.73 2.06 -7.47
C LEU A 104 -14.07 1.28 -8.60
N PHE A 105 -12.74 1.26 -8.64
CA PHE A 105 -11.95 0.38 -9.51
C PHE A 105 -11.28 -0.69 -8.65
N VAL A 106 -11.73 -1.92 -8.74
CA VAL A 106 -11.31 -2.98 -7.81
C VAL A 106 -10.77 -4.19 -8.54
N LYS A 107 -9.81 -4.89 -7.92
CA LYS A 107 -9.34 -6.21 -8.36
C LYS A 107 -10.53 -7.15 -8.62
N HIS A 108 -10.47 -7.92 -9.70
CA HIS A 108 -11.51 -8.89 -10.05
C HIS A 108 -11.74 -9.88 -8.89
N PRO A 109 -12.99 -10.05 -8.41
CA PRO A 109 -13.27 -10.76 -7.16
C PRO A 109 -13.24 -12.29 -7.31
N ARG A 110 -13.11 -12.81 -8.54
CA ARG A 110 -13.22 -14.25 -8.84
C ARG A 110 -12.10 -14.80 -9.71
N GLU A 111 -11.33 -13.95 -10.39
CA GLU A 111 -10.30 -14.36 -11.34
C GLU A 111 -8.93 -13.99 -10.80
N ASN A 112 -7.94 -14.85 -11.04
CA ASN A 112 -6.57 -14.69 -10.56
C ASN A 112 -6.60 -14.21 -9.09
N ILE A 113 -7.20 -15.00 -8.21
CA ILE A 113 -7.45 -14.65 -6.82
C ILE A 113 -7.39 -15.91 -5.95
N ASN A 114 -6.80 -15.80 -4.76
CA ASN A 114 -6.79 -16.91 -3.81
C ASN A 114 -8.11 -16.97 -3.00
N PHE A 115 -8.29 -18.05 -2.24
CA PHE A 115 -9.51 -18.27 -1.45
C PHE A 115 -9.77 -17.16 -0.42
N SER A 116 -8.72 -16.73 0.30
CA SER A 116 -8.84 -15.70 1.35
C SER A 116 -9.30 -14.37 0.76
N GLN A 117 -8.62 -13.90 -0.29
CA GLN A 117 -8.97 -12.68 -0.99
C GLN A 117 -10.37 -12.77 -1.62
N ARG A 118 -10.76 -13.91 -2.21
CA ARG A 118 -12.13 -14.11 -2.74
C ARG A 118 -13.21 -13.97 -1.68
N LYS A 119 -13.00 -14.52 -0.48
CA LYS A 119 -13.93 -14.36 0.65
C LYS A 119 -14.05 -12.90 1.07
N ARG A 120 -12.93 -12.18 1.15
CA ARG A 120 -12.89 -10.76 1.50
C ARG A 120 -13.53 -9.88 0.43
N ALA A 121 -13.27 -10.16 -0.85
CA ALA A 121 -13.89 -9.51 -1.99
C ALA A 121 -15.42 -9.67 -1.98
N TRP A 122 -15.91 -10.88 -1.72
CA TRP A 122 -17.34 -11.13 -1.59
C TRP A 122 -17.97 -10.32 -0.45
N ALA A 123 -17.33 -10.34 0.74
CA ALA A 123 -17.83 -9.59 1.90
C ALA A 123 -17.84 -8.08 1.66
N PHE A 124 -16.79 -7.57 1.02
CA PHE A 124 -16.66 -6.17 0.61
C PHE A 124 -17.74 -5.78 -0.40
N LEU A 125 -17.82 -6.48 -1.54
CA LEU A 125 -18.73 -6.14 -2.64
C LEU A 125 -20.21 -6.26 -2.24
N LYS A 126 -20.56 -7.21 -1.36
CA LYS A 126 -21.92 -7.34 -0.82
C LYS A 126 -22.40 -6.05 -0.13
N ARG A 127 -21.49 -5.28 0.45
CA ARG A 127 -21.79 -4.04 1.19
C ARG A 127 -21.50 -2.77 0.39
N ALA A 128 -20.42 -2.75 -0.40
CA ALA A 128 -20.04 -1.63 -1.24
C ALA A 128 -20.97 -1.47 -2.46
N GLY A 129 -21.42 -2.57 -3.07
CA GLY A 129 -22.24 -2.56 -4.28
C GLY A 129 -23.50 -1.67 -4.18
N PRO A 130 -24.32 -1.81 -3.12
CA PRO A 130 -25.52 -0.98 -2.97
C PRO A 130 -25.29 0.51 -2.69
N ILE A 131 -24.07 0.93 -2.32
CA ILE A 131 -23.79 2.31 -1.88
C ILE A 131 -22.82 3.07 -2.79
N ALA A 132 -22.03 2.36 -3.61
CA ALA A 132 -21.13 2.96 -4.58
C ALA A 132 -21.91 3.57 -5.74
N ARG A 133 -21.33 4.60 -6.38
CA ARG A 133 -21.88 5.16 -7.64
C ARG A 133 -21.76 4.16 -8.79
N GLY A 134 -20.69 3.38 -8.80
CA GLY A 134 -20.41 2.34 -9.78
C GLY A 134 -19.19 1.53 -9.35
N ILE A 135 -19.09 0.29 -9.83
CA ILE A 135 -17.96 -0.59 -9.55
C ILE A 135 -17.48 -1.19 -10.87
N GLU A 136 -16.21 -0.99 -11.17
CA GLU A 136 -15.49 -1.56 -12.29
C GLU A 136 -14.47 -2.58 -11.77
N PHE A 137 -14.48 -3.79 -12.35
CA PHE A 137 -13.38 -4.73 -12.14
C PHE A 137 -12.24 -4.35 -13.07
N ALA A 138 -11.08 -4.02 -12.49
CA ALA A 138 -10.07 -3.21 -13.16
C ALA A 138 -9.01 -4.02 -13.92
N ASP A 139 -8.78 -5.29 -13.57
CA ASP A 139 -7.69 -6.13 -14.09
C ASP A 139 -7.48 -5.99 -15.61
N GLY A 140 -6.35 -5.40 -16.02
CA GLY A 140 -5.94 -5.25 -17.41
C GLY A 140 -6.78 -4.27 -18.23
N ARG A 141 -7.55 -3.38 -17.58
CA ARG A 141 -8.43 -2.40 -18.24
C ARG A 141 -7.93 -0.97 -18.05
N SER A 142 -8.27 -0.14 -19.02
CA SER A 142 -8.01 1.30 -19.03
C SER A 142 -9.32 2.09 -19.08
N PHE A 143 -9.36 3.22 -18.40
CA PHE A 143 -10.54 4.06 -18.23
C PHE A 143 -10.16 5.53 -18.39
N ASP A 144 -10.95 6.27 -19.18
CA ASP A 144 -10.85 7.72 -19.27
C ASP A 144 -11.77 8.38 -18.24
N LEU A 145 -11.17 9.18 -17.35
CA LEU A 145 -11.85 9.92 -16.28
C LEU A 145 -11.92 11.42 -16.60
N GLY A 146 -12.21 11.75 -17.86
CA GLY A 146 -12.34 13.14 -18.31
C GLY A 146 -11.00 13.78 -18.63
N GLY A 147 -10.16 13.09 -19.40
CA GLY A 147 -8.81 13.50 -19.77
C GLY A 147 -7.71 12.97 -18.84
N VAL A 148 -8.09 12.17 -17.82
CA VAL A 148 -7.16 11.47 -16.93
C VAL A 148 -7.31 9.99 -17.15
N THR A 149 -6.25 9.32 -17.58
CA THR A 149 -6.26 7.86 -17.75
C THR A 149 -6.02 7.19 -16.42
N LEU A 150 -6.90 6.25 -16.06
CA LEU A 150 -6.67 5.25 -15.03
C LEU A 150 -6.53 3.90 -15.71
N GLU A 151 -5.34 3.31 -15.67
CA GLU A 151 -5.09 1.98 -16.21
C GLU A 151 -4.67 1.05 -15.09
N ALA A 152 -5.30 -0.13 -15.01
CA ALA A 152 -4.86 -1.17 -14.11
C ALA A 152 -4.10 -2.26 -14.87
N SER A 153 -3.00 -2.73 -14.28
CA SER A 153 -2.27 -3.86 -14.84
C SER A 153 -3.17 -5.10 -14.95
N PRO A 154 -2.83 -6.07 -15.81
CA PRO A 154 -3.31 -7.44 -15.63
C PRO A 154 -3.03 -7.91 -14.19
N ALA A 155 -3.77 -8.92 -13.73
CA ALA A 155 -3.49 -9.52 -12.43
C ALA A 155 -2.06 -10.06 -12.38
N VAL A 156 -1.24 -9.55 -11.46
CA VAL A 156 0.15 -9.97 -11.23
C VAL A 156 0.29 -10.66 -9.87
N PRO A 157 1.26 -11.58 -9.70
CA PRO A 157 1.49 -12.24 -8.43
C PRO A 157 1.67 -11.24 -7.28
N HIS A 158 1.05 -11.52 -6.14
CA HIS A 158 1.35 -10.86 -4.86
C HIS A 158 2.69 -11.40 -4.37
N GLY A 159 3.76 -10.65 -4.62
CA GLY A 159 5.14 -11.08 -4.41
C GLY A 159 5.68 -12.02 -5.47
N ARG A 160 6.29 -13.14 -5.03
CA ARG A 160 6.91 -14.13 -5.92
C ARG A 160 5.88 -14.86 -6.78
N GLU A 161 6.28 -15.25 -7.99
CA GLU A 161 5.50 -16.18 -8.80
C GLU A 161 5.22 -17.49 -8.05
N GLY A 162 4.01 -18.02 -8.21
CA GLY A 162 3.56 -19.23 -7.52
C GLY A 162 3.29 -19.07 -6.02
N SER A 163 3.37 -17.85 -5.45
CA SER A 163 3.06 -17.63 -4.04
C SER A 163 1.58 -17.93 -3.74
N LYS A 164 1.31 -18.36 -2.50
CA LYS A 164 -0.06 -18.56 -2.01
C LYS A 164 -0.78 -17.25 -1.65
N LEU A 165 -0.11 -16.10 -1.77
CA LEU A 165 -0.65 -14.78 -1.40
C LEU A 165 -1.70 -14.29 -2.42
N GLY A 166 -1.76 -14.92 -3.59
CA GLY A 166 -2.72 -14.60 -4.65
C GLY A 166 -2.14 -13.56 -5.61
N PHE A 167 -2.98 -12.61 -6.02
CA PHE A 167 -2.62 -11.62 -7.02
C PHE A 167 -3.05 -10.23 -6.57
N VAL A 168 -2.43 -9.23 -7.18
CA VAL A 168 -2.75 -7.81 -7.05
C VAL A 168 -2.90 -7.20 -8.45
N VAL A 169 -3.45 -6.00 -8.52
CA VAL A 169 -3.35 -5.13 -9.70
C VAL A 169 -2.64 -3.84 -9.32
N MET A 170 -1.75 -3.37 -10.19
CA MET A 170 -1.12 -2.06 -10.08
C MET A 170 -2.02 -1.04 -10.77
N VAL A 171 -1.96 0.22 -10.34
CA VAL A 171 -2.74 1.31 -10.94
C VAL A 171 -1.80 2.38 -11.48
N LEU A 172 -1.91 2.67 -12.77
CA LEU A 172 -1.36 3.84 -13.44
C LEU A 172 -2.41 4.95 -13.42
N ILE A 173 -1.99 6.16 -13.04
CA ILE A 173 -2.73 7.41 -13.26
C ILE A 173 -1.87 8.26 -14.19
N ASP A 174 -2.45 8.75 -15.29
CA ASP A 174 -1.80 9.61 -16.27
C ASP A 174 -2.70 10.83 -16.55
N ASP A 175 -2.22 12.03 -16.25
CA ASP A 175 -2.91 13.30 -16.55
C ASP A 175 -2.43 13.98 -17.84
N GLY A 176 -1.67 13.26 -18.67
CA GLY A 176 -1.03 13.74 -19.90
C GLY A 176 0.27 14.50 -19.67
N SER A 177 0.52 14.97 -18.44
CA SER A 177 1.75 15.68 -18.05
C SER A 177 2.64 14.88 -17.12
N ARG A 178 2.05 13.99 -16.31
CA ARG A 178 2.77 13.16 -15.35
C ARG A 178 2.08 11.81 -15.17
N ARG A 179 2.89 10.76 -15.07
CA ARG A 179 2.49 9.37 -14.82
C ARG A 179 2.90 8.91 -13.44
N LEU A 180 1.94 8.38 -12.70
CA LEU A 180 2.17 7.70 -11.43
C LEU A 180 1.75 6.25 -11.55
N ILE A 181 2.63 5.33 -11.19
CA ILE A 181 2.24 3.95 -10.88
C ILE A 181 2.22 3.76 -9.37
N HIS A 182 1.10 3.24 -8.87
CA HIS A 182 1.02 2.61 -7.57
C HIS A 182 0.99 1.09 -7.73
N ALA A 183 2.09 0.45 -7.35
CA ALA A 183 2.33 -0.96 -7.60
C ALA A 183 1.89 -1.87 -6.45
N SER A 184 1.36 -1.32 -5.36
CA SER A 184 0.88 -2.09 -4.21
C SER A 184 1.89 -3.16 -3.74
N ASP A 185 1.42 -4.37 -3.45
CA ASP A 185 2.20 -5.47 -2.89
C ASP A 185 2.82 -6.41 -3.92
N ILE A 186 3.35 -5.89 -5.03
CA ILE A 186 4.16 -6.72 -5.95
C ILE A 186 5.46 -7.23 -5.30
N GLN A 187 5.92 -6.56 -4.24
CA GLN A 187 7.15 -6.83 -3.48
C GLN A 187 8.44 -6.78 -4.30
N LEU A 188 8.37 -6.41 -5.60
CA LEU A 188 9.47 -6.42 -6.56
C LEU A 188 10.02 -7.84 -6.85
N LEU A 189 9.17 -8.86 -6.74
CA LEU A 189 9.61 -10.27 -6.78
C LEU A 189 9.09 -11.09 -7.98
N ASN A 190 8.45 -10.45 -8.96
CA ASN A 190 7.99 -11.12 -10.17
C ASN A 190 8.24 -10.29 -11.43
N ARG A 191 8.60 -10.95 -12.53
CA ARG A 191 8.95 -10.30 -13.80
C ARG A 191 7.78 -9.58 -14.45
N ARG A 192 6.57 -10.15 -14.37
CA ARG A 192 5.36 -9.54 -14.94
C ARG A 192 5.11 -8.12 -14.43
N SER A 193 5.33 -7.89 -13.13
CA SER A 193 5.19 -6.56 -12.54
C SER A 193 6.27 -5.59 -13.02
N VAL A 194 7.53 -6.06 -13.08
CA VAL A 194 8.69 -5.26 -13.53
C VAL A 194 8.50 -4.83 -14.99
N GLU A 195 8.15 -5.78 -15.86
CA GLU A 195 7.96 -5.54 -17.29
C GLU A 195 6.82 -4.56 -17.55
N TRP A 196 5.70 -4.68 -16.84
CA TRP A 196 4.59 -3.74 -16.98
C TRP A 196 4.97 -2.33 -16.49
N ILE A 197 5.72 -2.21 -15.40
CA ILE A 197 6.20 -0.90 -14.92
C ILE A 197 7.12 -0.25 -15.95
N ILE A 198 8.04 -1.02 -16.53
CA ILE A 198 8.99 -0.53 -17.54
C ILE A 198 8.24 -0.11 -18.81
N ASP A 199 7.30 -0.92 -19.30
CA ASP A 199 6.47 -0.60 -20.48
C ASP A 199 5.70 0.72 -20.32
N LYS A 200 5.21 1.01 -19.12
CA LYS A 200 4.42 2.21 -18.84
C LYS A 200 5.25 3.47 -18.60
N VAL A 201 6.55 3.33 -18.33
CA VAL A 201 7.52 4.42 -18.13
C VAL A 201 6.94 5.51 -17.20
N PRO A 202 6.71 5.23 -15.91
CA PRO A 202 6.15 6.20 -14.99
C PRO A 202 7.17 7.29 -14.62
N ASP A 203 6.70 8.50 -14.31
CA ASP A 203 7.53 9.53 -13.68
C ASP A 203 7.72 9.24 -12.19
N VAL A 204 6.72 8.63 -11.55
CA VAL A 204 6.74 8.27 -10.13
C VAL A 204 6.26 6.83 -9.95
N LEU A 205 7.00 6.04 -9.19
CA LEU A 205 6.62 4.70 -8.77
C LEU A 205 6.46 4.67 -7.24
N ILE A 206 5.26 4.35 -6.77
CA ILE A 206 4.99 3.96 -5.38
C ILE A 206 4.92 2.44 -5.33
N THR A 207 5.72 1.79 -4.48
CA THR A 207 5.71 0.33 -4.39
C THR A 207 6.08 -0.19 -3.00
N GLY A 208 5.54 -1.36 -2.65
CA GLY A 208 6.00 -2.13 -1.50
C GLY A 208 7.26 -2.92 -1.83
N GLY A 209 8.26 -2.90 -0.93
CA GLY A 209 9.48 -3.67 -1.12
C GLY A 209 9.38 -5.17 -0.77
N PRO A 210 10.49 -5.93 -0.86
CA PRO A 210 10.49 -7.34 -0.50
C PRO A 210 10.26 -7.55 1.01
N PRO A 211 9.55 -8.61 1.44
CA PRO A 211 9.20 -8.85 2.84
C PRO A 211 10.34 -9.56 3.61
N THR A 212 11.54 -8.98 3.57
CA THR A 212 12.79 -9.55 4.10
C THR A 212 12.73 -9.85 5.60
N TYR A 213 11.89 -9.11 6.32
CA TYR A 213 11.54 -9.30 7.74
C TYR A 213 10.90 -10.67 8.07
N LEU A 214 10.57 -11.50 7.07
CA LEU A 214 10.08 -12.87 7.22
C LEU A 214 11.20 -13.93 7.30
N GLY A 215 12.47 -13.52 7.23
CA GLY A 215 13.62 -14.42 7.39
C GLY A 215 13.65 -15.51 6.32
N LYS A 216 13.84 -16.77 6.73
CA LYS A 216 13.93 -17.94 5.81
C LYS A 216 12.80 -18.06 4.79
N ARG A 217 11.60 -17.54 5.09
CA ARG A 217 10.46 -17.57 4.16
C ARG A 217 10.60 -16.60 2.98
N ALA A 218 11.50 -15.62 3.09
CA ALA A 218 11.78 -14.59 2.09
C ALA A 218 13.24 -14.66 1.60
N GLU A 219 13.87 -15.83 1.70
CA GLU A 219 15.23 -16.04 1.20
C GLU A 219 15.36 -15.71 -0.30
N GLY A 220 16.42 -14.98 -0.67
CA GLY A 220 16.66 -14.47 -2.01
C GLY A 220 15.82 -13.25 -2.43
N SER A 221 14.86 -12.81 -1.58
CA SER A 221 14.00 -11.67 -1.91
C SER A 221 14.74 -10.33 -1.89
N TRP A 222 15.79 -10.21 -1.07
CA TRP A 222 16.60 -9.01 -0.97
C TRP A 222 17.30 -8.73 -2.30
N GLU A 223 18.09 -9.70 -2.78
CA GLU A 223 18.88 -9.60 -4.01
C GLU A 223 17.97 -9.46 -5.23
N THR A 224 16.86 -10.20 -5.25
CA THR A 224 15.85 -10.10 -6.32
C THR A 224 15.21 -8.70 -6.34
N GLY A 225 14.85 -8.16 -5.19
CA GLY A 225 14.25 -6.84 -5.06
C GLY A 225 15.19 -5.73 -5.53
N ILE A 226 16.46 -5.76 -5.10
CA ILE A 226 17.50 -4.82 -5.55
C ILE A 226 17.66 -4.89 -7.07
N LYS A 227 17.86 -6.10 -7.61
CA LYS A 227 18.04 -6.31 -9.06
C LYS A 227 16.88 -5.72 -9.86
N ASN A 228 15.65 -6.07 -9.50
CA ASN A 228 14.46 -5.67 -10.23
C ASN A 228 14.19 -4.17 -10.11
N LEU A 229 14.38 -3.57 -8.93
CA LEU A 229 14.15 -2.14 -8.76
C LEU A 229 15.23 -1.30 -9.47
N ASN A 230 16.49 -1.74 -9.45
CA ASN A 230 17.55 -1.07 -10.21
C ASN A 230 17.31 -1.16 -11.73
N GLU A 231 16.73 -2.26 -12.22
CA GLU A 231 16.29 -2.34 -13.62
C GLU A 231 15.19 -1.31 -13.91
N ILE A 232 14.14 -1.24 -13.09
CA ILE A 232 13.09 -0.23 -13.23
C ILE A 232 13.68 1.18 -13.23
N ILE A 233 14.60 1.49 -12.31
CA ILE A 233 15.27 2.79 -12.22
C ILE A 233 15.99 3.12 -13.53
N ARG A 234 16.75 2.19 -14.10
CA ARG A 234 17.50 2.42 -15.36
C ARG A 234 16.59 2.63 -16.55
N GLU A 235 15.55 1.81 -16.68
CA GLU A 235 14.69 1.81 -17.87
C GLU A 235 13.64 2.94 -17.84
N THR A 236 13.32 3.50 -16.67
CA THR A 236 12.24 4.50 -16.53
C THR A 236 12.71 5.86 -16.00
N ASN A 237 13.85 5.90 -15.31
CA ASN A 237 14.32 7.06 -14.53
C ASN A 237 13.32 7.59 -13.48
N ALA A 238 12.31 6.78 -13.11
CA ALA A 238 11.24 7.17 -12.20
C ALA A 238 11.77 7.68 -10.85
N GLU A 239 11.05 8.63 -10.25
CA GLU A 239 11.13 8.90 -8.81
C GLU A 239 10.52 7.74 -8.04
N ILE A 240 11.28 7.16 -7.10
CA ILE A 240 10.84 5.97 -6.38
C ILE A 240 10.42 6.33 -4.97
N ILE A 241 9.19 5.94 -4.63
CA ILE A 241 8.67 5.93 -3.27
C ILE A 241 8.52 4.46 -2.84
N LEU A 242 9.42 4.00 -1.97
CA LEU A 242 9.51 2.61 -1.53
C LEU A 242 9.18 2.49 -0.05
N ASP A 243 8.13 1.75 0.30
CA ASP A 243 7.65 1.64 1.68
C ASP A 243 7.09 0.23 1.97
N HIS A 244 6.20 0.14 2.96
CA HIS A 244 5.42 -1.04 3.32
C HIS A 244 6.28 -2.22 3.77
N HIS A 245 6.30 -3.35 3.05
CA HIS A 245 6.93 -4.58 3.51
C HIS A 245 8.42 -4.44 3.86
N ILE A 246 9.22 -3.72 3.05
CA ILE A 246 10.67 -3.60 3.31
C ILE A 246 10.96 -2.81 4.59
N VAL A 247 10.16 -1.79 4.87
CA VAL A 247 10.29 -0.92 6.06
C VAL A 247 9.95 -1.65 7.37
N ARG A 248 9.34 -2.85 7.29
CA ARG A 248 9.17 -3.75 8.45
C ARG A 248 10.48 -4.45 8.87
N ASP A 249 11.52 -4.42 8.03
CA ASP A 249 12.89 -4.86 8.36
C ASP A 249 13.71 -3.65 8.79
N ARG A 250 14.36 -3.70 9.95
CA ARG A 250 15.19 -2.59 10.47
C ARG A 250 16.36 -2.24 9.56
N ARG A 251 16.75 -3.17 8.68
CA ARG A 251 17.84 -3.00 7.71
C ARG A 251 17.38 -2.34 6.41
N TYR A 252 16.14 -1.87 6.30
CA TYR A 252 15.69 -1.19 5.07
C TYR A 252 16.60 -0.03 4.60
N PRO A 253 17.31 0.73 5.48
CA PRO A 253 18.26 1.73 5.00
C PRO A 253 19.42 1.11 4.20
N GLU A 254 19.92 -0.06 4.60
CA GLU A 254 20.94 -0.83 3.87
C GLU A 254 20.39 -1.32 2.52
N PHE A 255 19.10 -1.68 2.45
CA PHE A 255 18.46 -2.01 1.18
C PHE A 255 18.47 -0.80 0.24
N PHE A 256 18.21 0.39 0.77
CA PHE A 256 18.17 1.62 -0.03
C PHE A 256 19.55 2.01 -0.56
N GLU A 257 20.61 1.72 0.19
CA GLU A 257 22.01 1.94 -0.23
C GLU A 257 22.43 1.04 -1.40
N GLY A 258 21.81 -0.13 -1.55
CA GLY A 258 22.04 -1.02 -2.70
C GLY A 258 21.35 -0.57 -4.00
N LEU A 259 20.60 0.53 -3.98
CA LEU A 259 19.87 1.03 -5.14
C LEU A 259 20.64 2.13 -5.87
N GLU A 260 20.56 2.13 -7.20
CA GLU A 260 21.23 3.12 -8.06
C GLU A 260 20.69 4.54 -7.86
N LYS A 261 19.43 4.65 -7.41
CA LYS A 261 18.78 5.89 -7.01
C LYS A 261 18.10 5.65 -5.67
N ARG A 262 18.49 6.42 -4.66
CA ARG A 262 17.92 6.29 -3.31
C ARG A 262 16.42 6.66 -3.34
N PRO A 263 15.52 5.75 -2.94
CA PRO A 263 14.09 6.05 -2.88
C PRO A 263 13.75 6.88 -1.64
N GLU A 264 12.58 7.51 -1.66
CA GLU A 264 11.95 8.07 -0.47
C GLU A 264 10.96 7.06 0.14
N THR A 265 10.77 7.09 1.45
CA THR A 265 9.59 6.48 2.10
C THR A 265 8.41 7.46 2.01
N PHE A 266 7.21 7.07 2.44
CA PHE A 266 6.10 8.04 2.57
C PHE A 266 6.43 9.16 3.56
N ALA A 267 7.04 8.82 4.71
CA ALA A 267 7.48 9.81 5.66
C ALA A 267 8.55 10.75 5.07
N GLY A 268 9.55 10.21 4.36
CA GLY A 268 10.57 11.00 3.66
C GLY A 268 9.99 11.93 2.59
N TYR A 269 8.99 11.45 1.83
CA TYR A 269 8.26 12.28 0.85
C TYR A 269 7.49 13.41 1.52
N LEU A 270 6.88 13.14 2.67
CA LEU A 270 6.21 14.13 3.51
C LEU A 270 7.16 15.00 4.34
N LYS A 271 8.48 14.81 4.22
CA LYS A 271 9.53 15.51 4.98
C LYS A 271 9.36 15.37 6.49
N VAL A 272 8.96 14.19 6.94
CA VAL A 272 8.90 13.79 8.35
C VAL A 272 9.80 12.58 8.60
N GLU A 273 10.12 12.33 9.87
CA GLU A 273 10.96 11.19 10.28
C GLU A 273 10.23 9.86 10.11
N ASP A 274 10.96 8.83 9.62
CA ASP A 274 10.46 7.46 9.53
C ASP A 274 10.17 6.89 10.93
N ARG A 275 8.98 6.32 11.12
CA ARG A 275 8.53 5.71 12.38
C ARG A 275 8.00 4.29 12.13
N PRO A 276 8.86 3.32 11.77
CA PRO A 276 8.47 1.92 11.53
C PRO A 276 8.12 1.17 12.82
N LEU A 277 7.03 1.56 13.48
CA LEU A 277 6.68 1.12 14.84
C LEU A 277 6.64 -0.41 14.99
N GLU A 278 6.09 -1.13 14.01
CA GLU A 278 6.01 -2.60 14.08
C GLU A 278 7.40 -3.27 14.08
N ALA A 279 8.39 -2.71 13.37
CA ALA A 279 9.75 -3.23 13.35
C ALA A 279 10.43 -3.12 14.73
N TYR A 280 9.97 -2.18 15.57
CA TYR A 280 10.48 -1.90 16.92
C TYR A 280 9.47 -2.29 18.02
N ARG A 281 8.50 -3.16 17.72
CA ARG A 281 7.45 -3.51 18.70
C ARG A 281 7.98 -4.08 20.01
N ARG A 282 9.11 -4.78 20.00
CA ARG A 282 9.73 -5.30 21.23
C ARG A 282 10.17 -4.16 22.14
N GLU A 283 10.85 -3.18 21.57
CA GLU A 283 11.35 -1.98 22.23
C GLU A 283 10.20 -1.14 22.77
N LEU A 284 9.11 -0.99 21.99
CA LEU A 284 7.90 -0.29 22.43
C LEU A 284 7.29 -0.94 23.68
N HIS A 285 7.19 -2.27 23.73
CA HIS A 285 6.72 -3.00 24.93
C HIS A 285 7.68 -2.88 26.11
N ASP A 286 8.99 -2.88 25.86
CA ASP A 286 9.99 -2.69 26.90
C ASP A 286 9.89 -1.27 27.52
N MET A 287 9.64 -0.24 26.70
CA MET A 287 9.37 1.12 27.16
C MET A 287 8.08 1.22 27.99
N GLU A 288 6.99 0.55 27.57
CA GLU A 288 5.73 0.50 28.33
C GLU A 288 5.90 -0.17 29.71
N ARG A 289 6.90 -1.04 29.85
CA ARG A 289 7.30 -1.67 31.12
C ARG A 289 8.29 -0.84 31.93
N GLY A 290 8.59 0.39 31.50
CA GLY A 290 9.50 1.31 32.19
C GLY A 290 10.98 1.03 31.98
N LYS A 291 11.36 0.22 30.97
CA LYS A 291 12.78 0.00 30.64
C LYS A 291 13.30 1.16 29.79
N GLY A 292 14.55 1.56 30.04
CA GLY A 292 15.27 2.50 29.18
C GLY A 292 15.66 1.82 27.86
N VAL A 293 15.01 2.22 26.77
CA VAL A 293 15.30 1.73 25.43
C VAL A 293 15.44 2.92 24.48
N GLU A 294 16.40 2.84 23.57
CA GLU A 294 16.62 3.85 22.54
C GLU A 294 15.95 3.41 21.23
N LEU A 295 15.25 4.34 20.58
CA LEU A 295 14.67 4.17 19.25
C LEU A 295 15.40 5.10 18.28
N PRO A 296 15.56 4.72 17.00
CA PRO A 296 16.19 5.57 16.00
C PRO A 296 15.27 6.70 15.49
N PHE A 297 14.13 6.91 16.16
CA PHE A 297 13.14 7.92 15.82
C PHE A 297 12.39 8.38 17.07
N ARG A 298 11.72 9.53 16.97
CA ARG A 298 10.90 10.12 18.04
C ARG A 298 9.47 9.57 17.98
N LEU A 299 8.87 9.32 19.13
CA LEU A 299 7.45 8.92 19.22
C LEU A 299 6.47 10.11 19.20
N ARG A 300 6.97 11.34 19.33
CA ARG A 300 6.19 12.59 19.30
C ARG A 300 6.38 13.30 17.98
#